data_AF-A0A934YAM3-F1
#
_entry.id   AF-A0A934YAM3-F1
#
_cell.length_a   1.000
_cell.length_b   1.000
_cell.length_c   1.000
_cell.angle_alpha   90.00
_cell.angle_beta   90.00
_cell.angle_gamma   90.00
#
_symmetry.space_group_name_H-M   'P 1'
#
loop_
_entity.id
_entity.type
_entity.pdbx_description
1 polymer ?
#
loop_
_entity_poly.entity_id
_entity_poly.type
_entity_poly.pdbx_seq_one_letter_code
_entity_poly.pdbx_strand_id
1 'polypeptide(L)'
;MERCLIKEERVTINILNWLESNGWKIICYDFPQSGTGVLIHPNSVENRTTKNKGGIIPDIIATRNSVALFFENKDRFVLSDFEKIKEIKTLGNYSNSLNTILSDFNITSIYYGIGIPAIERHINKSLENIDGIDFLISTLESGEIQINFDENEVLL
;
A
#
# COMPACT_ATOMS: atom_id res chain seq x y z
N MET A 1 -28.21 -8.33 5.81
CA MET A 1 -26.75 -8.45 5.66
C MET A 1 -26.38 -7.56 4.49
N GLU A 2 -26.02 -6.31 4.76
CA GLU A 2 -25.71 -5.34 3.71
C GLU A 2 -24.45 -5.81 2.95
N ARG A 3 -24.60 -6.02 1.63
CA ARG A 3 -23.46 -6.10 0.72
C ARG A 3 -22.89 -4.70 0.60
N CYS A 4 -21.97 -4.32 1.49
CA CYS A 4 -21.16 -3.14 1.29
C CYS A 4 -20.18 -3.46 0.14
N LEU A 5 -20.41 -2.88 -1.04
CA LEU A 5 -19.55 -3.02 -2.23
C LEU A 5 -18.69 -1.77 -2.34
N ILE A 6 -17.79 -1.57 -1.37
CA ILE A 6 -16.78 -0.51 -1.45
C ILE A 6 -15.78 -0.92 -2.53
N LYS A 7 -15.66 -0.11 -3.57
CA LYS A 7 -14.64 -0.29 -4.62
C LYS A 7 -13.26 0.12 -4.11
N GLU A 8 -12.22 -0.43 -4.74
CA GLU A 8 -10.82 -0.10 -4.45
C GLU A 8 -10.54 1.41 -4.47
N GLU A 9 -11.09 2.14 -5.44
CA GLU A 9 -11.00 3.62 -5.49
C GLU A 9 -11.48 4.28 -4.19
N ARG A 10 -12.62 3.83 -3.63
CA ARG A 10 -13.17 4.38 -2.40
C ARG A 10 -12.31 4.01 -1.18
N VAL A 11 -11.72 2.82 -1.18
CA VAL A 11 -10.74 2.41 -0.15
C VAL A 11 -9.55 3.37 -0.17
N THR A 12 -8.94 3.58 -1.34
CA THR A 12 -7.80 4.49 -1.51
C THR A 12 -8.14 5.92 -1.09
N ILE A 13 -9.30 6.46 -1.49
CA ILE A 13 -9.74 7.81 -1.09
C ILE A 13 -9.84 7.94 0.43
N ASN A 14 -10.47 6.97 1.09
CA ASN A 14 -10.65 7.01 2.54
C ASN A 14 -9.28 6.98 3.26
N ILE A 15 -8.36 6.14 2.79
CA ILE A 15 -7.01 6.02 3.35
C ILE A 15 -6.22 7.32 3.12
N LEU A 16 -6.29 7.92 1.92
CA LEU A 16 -5.64 9.21 1.64
C LEU A 16 -6.11 10.30 2.62
N ASN A 17 -7.43 10.46 2.78
CA ASN A 17 -8.01 11.45 3.68
C ASN A 17 -7.56 11.23 5.14
N TRP A 18 -7.51 9.97 5.57
CA TRP A 18 -7.05 9.61 6.91
C TRP A 18 -5.55 9.88 7.09
N LEU A 19 -4.71 9.51 6.13
CA LEU A 19 -3.27 9.79 6.15
C LEU A 19 -3.00 11.29 6.28
N GLU A 20 -3.61 12.11 5.42
CA GLU A 20 -3.46 13.57 5.46
C GLU A 20 -3.93 14.17 6.79
N SER A 21 -5.08 13.71 7.30
CA SER A 21 -5.61 14.16 8.59
C SER A 21 -4.71 13.79 9.78
N ASN A 22 -3.87 12.75 9.62
CA ASN A 22 -2.92 12.28 10.63
C ASN A 22 -1.47 12.73 10.35
N GLY A 23 -1.31 13.78 9.52
CA GLY A 23 -0.02 14.44 9.29
C GLY A 23 0.93 13.67 8.39
N TRP A 24 0.45 12.68 7.64
CA TRP A 24 1.24 12.03 6.60
C TRP A 24 1.24 12.88 5.33
N LYS A 25 2.42 13.00 4.72
CA LYS A 25 2.59 13.64 3.41
C LYS A 25 2.49 12.60 2.31
N ILE A 26 1.53 12.76 1.41
CA ILE A 26 1.36 11.88 0.25
C ILE A 26 2.45 12.20 -0.80
N ILE A 27 3.18 11.17 -1.23
CA ILE A 27 4.24 11.27 -2.24
C ILE A 27 3.70 10.92 -3.62
N CYS A 28 2.98 9.80 -3.71
CA CYS A 28 2.25 9.41 -4.90
C CYS A 28 1.04 8.55 -4.51
N TYR A 29 0.06 8.52 -5.39
CA TYR A 29 -1.06 7.61 -5.30
C TYR A 29 -1.54 7.24 -6.71
N ASP A 30 -2.22 6.11 -6.82
CA ASP A 30 -2.90 5.67 -8.04
C ASP A 30 -4.32 5.23 -7.69
N PHE A 31 -5.25 5.54 -8.60
CA PHE A 31 -6.55 4.90 -8.60
C PHE A 31 -6.64 3.97 -9.81
N PRO A 32 -7.36 2.84 -9.68
CA PRO A 32 -7.67 2.00 -10.82
C PRO A 32 -8.21 2.86 -11.99
N GLN A 33 -7.58 2.73 -13.17
CA GLN A 33 -7.93 3.45 -14.41
C GLN A 33 -7.56 4.93 -14.50
N SER A 34 -6.88 5.51 -13.50
CA SER A 34 -6.49 6.94 -13.54
C SER A 34 -5.28 7.21 -14.43
N GLY A 35 -4.33 6.27 -14.51
CA GLY A 35 -3.10 6.41 -15.29
C GLY A 35 -2.10 7.42 -14.70
N THR A 36 -2.28 7.83 -13.44
CA THR A 36 -1.43 8.83 -12.76
C THR A 36 -0.37 8.22 -11.85
N GLY A 37 -0.42 6.90 -11.64
CA GLY A 37 0.49 6.18 -10.76
C GLY A 37 1.96 6.29 -11.15
N VAL A 38 2.82 6.29 -10.13
CA VAL A 38 4.27 6.26 -10.31
C VAL A 38 4.72 4.83 -10.53
N LEU A 39 5.17 4.53 -11.75
CA LEU A 39 5.72 3.21 -12.07
C LEU A 39 7.09 3.03 -11.41
N ILE A 40 7.17 2.05 -10.51
CA ILE A 40 8.39 1.63 -9.83
C ILE A 40 9.01 0.48 -10.62
N HIS A 41 10.27 0.63 -11.01
CA HIS A 41 10.98 -0.37 -11.79
C HIS A 41 11.77 -1.32 -10.89
N PRO A 42 11.88 -2.60 -11.26
CA PRO A 42 12.75 -3.52 -10.54
C PRO A 42 14.22 -3.12 -10.71
N ASN A 43 15.05 -3.47 -9.73
CA ASN A 43 16.47 -3.14 -9.65
C ASN A 43 17.30 -3.77 -10.77
N SER A 44 16.85 -4.90 -11.34
CA SER A 44 17.60 -5.66 -12.33
C SER A 44 17.75 -4.90 -13.65
N VAL A 45 18.99 -4.81 -14.13
CA VAL A 45 19.41 -4.17 -15.39
C VAL A 45 19.14 -5.07 -16.62
N GLU A 46 18.62 -6.28 -16.43
CA GLU A 46 18.48 -7.27 -17.49
C GLU A 46 17.37 -6.89 -18.48
N ASN A 47 17.84 -6.37 -19.62
CA ASN A 47 17.11 -6.04 -20.84
C ASN A 47 16.25 -4.76 -20.77
N ARG A 48 16.96 -3.61 -20.79
CA ARG A 48 16.48 -2.26 -21.17
C ARG A 48 15.74 -2.17 -22.54
N THR A 49 15.52 -3.29 -23.22
CA THR A 49 14.78 -3.37 -24.49
C THR A 49 13.27 -3.42 -24.31
N THR A 50 12.76 -3.70 -23.11
CA THR A 50 11.32 -3.59 -22.79
C THR A 50 11.09 -2.72 -21.56
N LYS A 51 10.81 -1.42 -21.76
CA LYS A 51 10.70 -0.39 -20.71
C LYS A 51 9.74 -0.70 -19.54
N ASN A 52 8.85 -1.69 -19.66
CA ASN A 52 7.73 -1.90 -18.72
C ASN A 52 7.69 -3.28 -18.06
N LYS A 53 8.65 -4.18 -18.31
CA LYS A 53 8.52 -5.57 -17.82
C LYS A 53 8.79 -5.64 -16.31
N GLY A 54 7.77 -6.01 -15.54
CA GLY A 54 7.87 -6.21 -14.09
C GLY A 54 7.80 -4.94 -13.22
N GLY A 55 7.43 -3.80 -13.81
CA GLY A 55 7.18 -2.59 -13.02
C GLY A 55 5.89 -2.71 -12.20
N ILE A 56 5.86 -2.10 -11.03
CA ILE A 56 4.70 -2.05 -10.14
C ILE A 56 4.27 -0.60 -9.91
N ILE A 57 2.98 -0.39 -9.68
CA ILE A 57 2.44 0.90 -9.29
C ILE A 57 1.86 0.70 -7.88
N PRO A 58 2.38 1.40 -6.86
CA PRO A 58 1.77 1.42 -5.55
C PRO A 58 0.49 2.24 -5.58
N ASP A 59 -0.50 1.86 -4.78
CA ASP A 59 -1.72 2.65 -4.66
C ASP A 59 -1.48 3.91 -3.85
N ILE A 60 -0.64 3.86 -2.81
CA ILE A 60 -0.22 5.03 -2.04
C ILE A 60 1.24 4.84 -1.57
N ILE A 61 2.05 5.89 -1.71
CA ILE A 61 3.25 6.10 -0.90
C ILE A 61 3.05 7.37 -0.09
N ALA A 62 3.22 7.27 1.23
CA ALA A 62 3.11 8.40 2.15
C ALA A 62 4.31 8.43 3.10
N THR A 63 4.65 9.60 3.62
CA THR A 63 5.80 9.78 4.52
C THR A 63 5.44 10.63 5.73
N ARG A 64 6.03 10.31 6.88
CA ARG A 64 5.93 11.10 8.11
C ARG A 64 7.24 10.90 8.88
N ASN A 65 7.95 11.99 9.17
CA ASN A 65 9.29 11.95 9.75
C ASN A 65 10.25 11.11 8.88
N SER A 66 10.92 10.10 9.47
CA SER A 66 11.84 9.20 8.77
C SER A 66 11.19 7.89 8.30
N VAL A 67 9.86 7.84 8.28
CA VAL A 67 9.09 6.65 7.92
C VAL A 67 8.35 6.88 6.61
N ALA A 68 8.38 5.88 5.72
CA ALA A 68 7.50 5.78 4.57
C ALA A 68 6.53 4.61 4.72
N LEU A 69 5.32 4.78 4.20
CA LEU A 69 4.32 3.74 4.03
C LEU A 69 4.16 3.42 2.56
N PHE A 70 4.04 2.14 2.26
CA PHE A 70 3.69 1.60 0.96
C PHE A 70 2.37 0.86 1.09
N PHE A 71 1.38 1.26 0.31
CA PHE A 71 0.06 0.63 0.31
C PHE A 71 -0.20 -0.12 -1.00
N GLU A 72 -0.81 -1.30 -0.86
CA GLU A 72 -1.64 -1.92 -1.88
C GLU A 72 -3.07 -2.04 -1.33
N ASN A 73 -4.01 -1.37 -1.97
CA ASN A 73 -5.42 -1.33 -1.60
C ASN A 73 -6.22 -2.26 -2.51
N LYS A 74 -7.25 -2.90 -1.95
CA LYS A 74 -8.15 -3.79 -2.69
C LYS A 74 -9.58 -3.62 -2.21
N ASP A 75 -10.53 -3.97 -3.07
CA ASP A 75 -11.95 -4.04 -2.70
C ASP A 75 -12.31 -5.27 -1.84
N ARG A 76 -11.35 -6.16 -1.60
CA ARG A 76 -11.49 -7.40 -0.82
C ARG A 76 -10.14 -8.02 -0.49
N PHE A 77 -10.15 -9.09 0.30
CA PHE A 77 -8.97 -9.96 0.42
C PHE A 77 -8.62 -10.63 -0.91
N VAL A 78 -7.36 -10.49 -1.34
CA VAL A 78 -6.77 -11.12 -2.52
C VAL A 78 -5.39 -11.67 -2.14
N LEU A 79 -5.24 -12.99 -2.09
CA LEU A 79 -4.01 -13.65 -1.61
C LEU A 79 -2.76 -13.23 -2.40
N SER A 80 -2.88 -13.10 -3.73
CA SER A 80 -1.75 -12.72 -4.58
C SER A 80 -1.17 -11.34 -4.24
N ASP A 81 -1.97 -10.41 -3.69
CA ASP A 81 -1.48 -9.10 -3.29
C ASP A 81 -0.66 -9.18 -1.99
N PHE A 82 -1.03 -10.06 -1.05
CA PHE A 82 -0.22 -10.34 0.14
C PHE A 82 1.12 -10.98 -0.23
N GLU A 83 1.11 -11.96 -1.14
CA GLU A 83 2.32 -12.59 -1.66
C GLU A 83 3.23 -11.58 -2.38
N LYS A 84 2.64 -10.71 -3.21
CA LYS A 84 3.35 -9.62 -3.91
C LYS A 84 4.01 -8.66 -2.92
N ILE A 85 3.30 -8.18 -1.90
CA ILE A 85 3.87 -7.29 -0.88
C ILE A 85 5.00 -7.97 -0.13
N LYS A 86 4.80 -9.23 0.30
CA LYS A 86 5.83 -10.01 0.97
C LYS A 86 7.08 -10.15 0.12
N GLU A 87 6.93 -10.41 -1.18
CA GLU A 87 8.04 -10.49 -2.12
C GLU A 87 8.79 -9.15 -2.22
N ILE A 88 8.07 -8.04 -2.44
CA ILE A 88 8.65 -6.68 -2.55
C ILE A 88 9.46 -6.35 -1.28
N LYS A 89 8.86 -6.57 -0.11
CA LYS A 89 9.48 -6.33 1.20
C LYS A 89 10.73 -7.19 1.40
N THR A 90 10.67 -8.49 1.07
CA THR A 90 11.72 -9.46 1.38
C THR A 90 12.89 -9.40 0.39
N LEU A 91 12.60 -9.27 -0.91
CA LEU A 91 13.63 -9.29 -1.95
C LEU A 91 14.31 -7.94 -2.13
N GLY A 92 13.67 -6.84 -1.70
CA GLY A 92 14.18 -5.48 -1.90
C GLY A 92 14.40 -5.15 -3.37
N ASN A 93 13.72 -5.86 -4.28
CA ASN A 93 13.92 -5.82 -5.73
C ASN A 93 13.46 -4.51 -6.37
N TYR A 94 12.87 -3.58 -5.62
CA TYR A 94 12.45 -2.25 -6.09
C TYR A 94 13.14 -1.10 -5.34
N SER A 95 14.14 -1.40 -4.50
CA SER A 95 14.80 -0.43 -3.62
C SER A 95 15.38 0.78 -4.35
N ASN A 96 15.94 0.62 -5.55
CA ASN A 96 16.54 1.73 -6.30
C ASN A 96 15.49 2.78 -6.69
N SER A 97 14.35 2.32 -7.23
CA SER A 97 13.25 3.22 -7.59
C SER A 97 12.61 3.84 -6.35
N LEU A 98 12.41 3.08 -5.28
CA LEU A 98 11.90 3.61 -4.01
C LEU A 98 12.83 4.69 -3.43
N ASN A 99 14.14 4.44 -3.38
CA ASN A 99 15.12 5.42 -2.92
C ASN A 99 15.14 6.69 -3.77
N THR A 100 14.88 6.57 -5.08
CA THR A 100 14.79 7.72 -5.99
C THR A 100 13.54 8.55 -5.70
N ILE A 101 12.38 7.89 -5.52
CA ILE A 101 11.11 8.56 -5.21
C ILE A 101 11.18 9.25 -3.83
N LEU A 102 11.89 8.64 -2.89
CA LEU A 102 12.00 9.10 -1.51
C LEU A 102 13.26 9.94 -1.25
N SER A 103 14.04 10.31 -2.28
CA SER A 103 15.37 10.93 -2.10
C SER A 103 15.35 12.27 -1.37
N ASP A 104 14.24 13.01 -1.49
CA ASP A 104 14.06 14.31 -0.86
C ASP A 104 13.63 14.20 0.62
N PHE A 105 13.49 12.98 1.12
CA PHE A 105 13.02 12.65 2.46
C PHE A 105 14.08 11.84 3.20
N ASN A 106 14.26 12.11 4.50
CA ASN A 106 15.21 11.38 5.35
C ASN A 106 14.63 10.03 5.79
N ILE A 107 14.22 9.18 4.85
CA ILE A 107 13.56 7.90 5.14
C ILE A 107 14.59 6.87 5.58
N THR A 108 14.37 6.29 6.76
CA THR A 108 15.18 5.20 7.33
C THR A 108 14.48 3.85 7.20
N SER A 109 13.16 3.85 7.03
CA SER A 109 12.35 2.62 7.02
C SER A 109 11.12 2.78 6.15
N ILE A 110 10.78 1.72 5.42
CA ILE A 110 9.56 1.61 4.63
C ILE A 110 8.75 0.46 5.22
N TYR A 111 7.50 0.72 5.57
CA TYR A 111 6.54 -0.29 6.02
C TYR A 111 5.50 -0.51 4.95
N TYR A 112 5.15 -1.77 4.73
CA TYR A 112 4.29 -2.21 3.65
C TYR A 112 2.99 -2.75 4.22
N GLY A 113 1.86 -2.31 3.69
CA GLY A 113 0.59 -2.81 4.17
C GLY A 113 -0.52 -2.72 3.17
N ILE A 114 -1.68 -3.22 3.61
CA ILE A 114 -2.84 -3.43 2.76
C ILE A 114 -4.04 -2.68 3.32
N GLY A 115 -4.76 -2.00 2.43
CA GLY A 115 -6.05 -1.37 2.69
C GLY A 115 -7.21 -2.17 2.10
N ILE A 116 -8.23 -2.48 2.91
CA ILE A 116 -9.44 -3.19 2.45
C ILE A 116 -10.73 -2.56 3.00
N PRO A 117 -11.92 -2.93 2.51
CA PRO A 117 -13.17 -2.58 3.18
C PRO A 117 -13.27 -3.25 4.55
N ALA A 118 -13.94 -2.57 5.49
CA ALA A 118 -14.24 -3.07 6.83
C ALA A 118 -15.36 -4.13 6.80
N ILE A 119 -15.06 -5.25 6.15
CA ILE A 119 -15.93 -6.43 6.02
C ILE A 119 -15.24 -7.58 6.73
N GLU A 120 -15.88 -8.09 7.80
CA GLU A 120 -15.33 -9.09 8.71
C GLU A 120 -14.70 -10.30 8.00
N ARG A 121 -15.38 -10.85 6.98
CA ARG A 121 -14.85 -11.99 6.22
C ARG A 121 -13.53 -11.67 5.51
N HIS A 122 -13.34 -10.44 5.02
CA HIS A 122 -12.11 -10.04 4.35
C HIS A 122 -11.02 -9.77 5.38
N ILE A 123 -11.34 -9.10 6.49
CA ILE A 123 -10.41 -8.88 7.60
C ILE A 123 -9.88 -10.21 8.14
N ASN A 124 -10.76 -11.17 8.46
CA ASN A 124 -10.35 -12.46 9.02
C ASN A 124 -9.40 -13.22 8.08
N LYS A 125 -9.70 -13.24 6.77
CA LYS A 125 -8.82 -13.85 5.77
C LYS A 125 -7.47 -13.14 5.64
N SER A 126 -7.47 -11.82 5.73
CA SER A 126 -6.24 -11.03 5.72
C SER A 126 -5.38 -11.35 6.95
N LEU A 127 -6.00 -11.46 8.13
CA LEU A 127 -5.30 -11.82 9.37
C LEU A 127 -4.73 -13.25 9.33
N GLU A 128 -5.43 -14.20 8.70
CA GLU A 128 -4.90 -15.55 8.43
C GLU A 128 -3.65 -15.56 7.53
N ASN A 129 -3.40 -14.48 6.77
CA ASN A 129 -2.30 -14.36 5.82
C ASN A 129 -1.41 -13.14 6.11
N ILE A 130 -1.38 -12.68 7.36
CA ILE A 130 -0.68 -11.44 7.74
C ILE A 130 0.84 -11.52 7.58
N ASP A 131 1.38 -12.74 7.53
CA ASP A 131 2.81 -13.03 7.39
C ASP A 131 3.40 -12.44 6.09
N GLY A 132 4.05 -11.28 6.21
CA GLY A 132 4.75 -10.63 5.11
C GLY A 132 4.36 -9.18 4.87
N ILE A 133 3.37 -8.65 5.61
CA ILE A 133 3.04 -7.23 5.65
C ILE A 133 3.33 -6.66 7.05
N ASP A 134 3.47 -5.35 7.15
CA ASP A 134 3.73 -4.62 8.41
C ASP A 134 2.44 -4.11 9.06
N PHE A 135 1.40 -3.84 8.27
CA PHE A 135 0.11 -3.36 8.78
C PHE A 135 -1.07 -3.73 7.87
N LEU A 136 -2.25 -3.84 8.46
CA LEU A 136 -3.53 -4.03 7.79
C LEU A 136 -4.53 -2.99 8.32
N ILE A 137 -5.05 -2.17 7.42
CA ILE A 137 -6.13 -1.24 7.76
C ILE A 137 -7.39 -1.56 6.96
N SER A 138 -8.54 -1.25 7.55
CA SER A 138 -9.82 -1.33 6.87
C SER A 138 -10.61 -0.05 6.96
N THR A 139 -11.53 0.15 6.01
CA THR A 139 -12.37 1.34 5.99
C THR A 139 -13.86 1.05 5.82
N LEU A 140 -14.68 1.82 6.54
CA LEU A 140 -16.13 1.85 6.37
C LEU A 140 -16.53 2.79 5.22
N GLU A 141 -17.76 2.68 4.75
CA GLU A 141 -18.30 3.58 3.71
C GLU A 141 -18.31 5.06 4.15
N SER A 142 -18.42 5.28 5.47
CA SER A 142 -18.32 6.58 6.14
C SER A 142 -16.95 7.25 6.03
N GLY A 143 -15.90 6.50 5.65
CA GLY A 143 -14.52 7.00 5.63
C GLY A 143 -13.72 6.70 6.89
N GLU A 144 -14.36 6.16 7.93
CA GLU A 144 -13.67 5.75 9.16
C GLU A 144 -12.64 4.65 8.84
N ILE A 145 -11.44 4.79 9.43
CA ILE A 145 -10.34 3.82 9.32
C ILE A 145 -10.24 3.02 10.62
N GLN A 146 -10.03 1.71 10.46
CA GLN A 146 -9.77 0.77 11.53
C GLN A 146 -8.40 0.14 11.31
N ILE A 147 -7.53 0.21 12.31
CA ILE A 147 -6.24 -0.49 12.31
C ILE A 147 -6.50 -1.91 12.82
N ASN A 148 -6.40 -2.90 11.94
CA ASN A 148 -6.63 -4.31 12.29
C ASN A 148 -5.35 -5.03 12.70
N PHE A 149 -4.21 -4.55 12.20
CA PHE A 149 -2.88 -5.04 12.50
C PHE A 149 -1.86 -3.91 12.24
N ASP A 150 -0.89 -3.75 13.13
CA ASP A 150 0.25 -2.85 12.98
C ASP A 150 1.40 -3.42 13.81
N GLU A 151 2.32 -4.12 13.15
CA GLU A 151 3.42 -4.85 13.81
C GLU A 151 4.37 -3.90 14.56
N ASN A 152 4.52 -2.67 14.05
CA ASN A 152 5.56 -1.73 14.48
C ASN A 152 4.98 -0.44 15.08
N GLU A 153 3.67 -0.40 15.33
CA GLU A 153 2.94 0.76 15.86
C GLU A 153 3.18 2.06 15.07
N VAL A 154 3.35 1.95 13.75
CA VAL A 154 3.76 3.07 12.88
C VAL A 154 2.60 4.01 12.57
N LEU A 155 1.38 3.49 12.64
CA LEU A 155 0.14 4.17 12.24
C LEU A 155 -0.49 5.01 13.36
N LEU A 156 0.04 4.90 14.60
CA LEU A 156 -0.39 5.65 15.78
C LEU A 156 0.20 7.06 15.84
#